data_AF-A0A1H3JB53-F1
#
_entry.id   AF-A0A1H3JB53-F1
#
_cell.length_a   1.000
_cell.length_b   1.000
_cell.length_c   1.000
_cell.angle_alpha   90.00
_cell.angle_beta   90.00
_cell.angle_gamma   90.00
#
_symmetry.space_group_name_H-M   'P 1'
#
loop_
_entity.id
_entity.type
_entity.pdbx_description
1 polymer ?
#
loop_
_entity_poly.entity_id
_entity_poly.type
_entity_poly.pdbx_seq_one_letter_code
_entity_poly.pdbx_strand_id
1 'polypeptide(L)'
;MPEIARLTGCTDWIDLDFVERQRTPERAMKLGIQLQLAGLSLRNTVPVLEEWGVERSPKAIHDWVQKADLQPTEGRSPNHVALDETVIRIDDQQFWLYAAA
;
A
#
# COMPACT_ATOMS: atom_id res chain seq x y z
N MET A 1 -13.30 2.89 17.81
CA MET A 1 -12.81 2.30 16.53
C MET A 1 -12.43 3.47 15.65
N PRO A 2 -11.19 3.60 15.16
CA PRO A 2 -10.86 4.68 14.25
C PRO A 2 -11.56 4.37 12.92
N GLU A 3 -12.37 5.32 12.44
CA GLU A 3 -12.91 5.28 11.10
C GLU A 3 -11.74 5.10 10.13
N ILE A 4 -11.75 3.99 9.38
CA ILE A 4 -10.86 3.82 8.23
C ILE A 4 -11.22 4.98 7.30
N ALA A 5 -10.41 6.05 7.34
CA ALA A 5 -10.57 7.22 6.50
C ALA A 5 -10.75 6.71 5.08
N ARG A 6 -11.95 6.92 4.53
CA ARG A 6 -12.43 6.24 3.34
C ARG A 6 -11.33 6.25 2.27
N LEU A 7 -10.92 5.06 1.83
CA LEU A 7 -10.01 4.85 0.68
C LEU A 7 -10.54 5.46 -0.62
N THR A 8 -11.72 6.09 -0.60
CA THR A 8 -12.34 6.85 -1.69
C THR A 8 -11.75 8.26 -1.85
N GLY A 9 -10.67 8.61 -1.15
CA GLY A 9 -9.95 9.86 -1.35
C GLY A 9 -9.43 9.95 -2.78
N CYS A 10 -9.75 11.07 -3.44
CA CYS A 10 -9.25 11.52 -4.74
C CYS A 10 -7.84 10.96 -5.05
N THR A 11 -7.71 10.15 -6.10
CA THR A 11 -6.46 9.52 -6.56
C THR A 11 -5.63 10.42 -7.47
N ASP A 12 -6.03 11.68 -7.62
CA ASP A 12 -5.43 12.62 -8.57
C ASP A 12 -4.00 13.04 -8.18
N TRP A 13 -3.58 12.77 -6.94
CA TRP A 13 -2.20 12.95 -6.48
C TRP A 13 -1.25 11.80 -6.86
N ILE A 14 -1.78 10.69 -7.39
CA ILE A 14 -0.97 9.57 -7.89
C ILE A 14 -0.73 9.79 -9.38
N ASP A 15 0.47 10.27 -9.71
CA ASP A 15 0.94 10.40 -11.08
C ASP A 15 1.36 9.03 -11.63
N LEU A 16 0.91 8.72 -12.84
CA LEU A 16 1.16 7.46 -13.54
C LEU A 16 1.85 7.69 -14.90
N ASP A 17 2.54 8.81 -15.09
CA ASP A 17 3.33 9.09 -16.31
C ASP A 17 4.37 8.00 -16.63
N PHE A 18 4.76 7.17 -15.65
CA PHE A 18 5.63 5.99 -15.86
C PHE A 18 4.92 4.76 -16.50
N VAL A 19 3.62 4.84 -16.75
CA VAL A 19 2.74 3.69 -17.04
C VAL A 19 2.38 3.55 -18.52
N GLU A 20 2.86 4.43 -19.40
CA GLU A 20 2.47 4.61 -20.83
C GLU A 20 2.26 3.33 -21.68
N ARG A 21 2.67 2.13 -21.23
CA ARG A 21 2.55 0.86 -21.96
C ARG A 21 2.01 -0.34 -21.17
N GLN A 22 1.41 -0.15 -19.99
CA GLN A 22 0.80 -1.27 -19.27
C GLN A 22 -0.63 -1.54 -19.75
N ARG A 23 -0.97 -2.82 -19.97
CA ARG A 23 -2.36 -3.28 -20.26
C ARG A 23 -3.32 -3.17 -19.06
N THR A 24 -2.88 -2.59 -17.93
CA THR A 24 -3.69 -2.45 -16.73
C THR A 24 -4.47 -1.14 -16.79
N PRO A 25 -5.77 -1.11 -16.45
CA PRO A 25 -6.49 0.14 -16.27
C PRO A 25 -5.82 1.04 -15.21
N GLU A 26 -5.68 2.32 -15.51
CA GLU A 26 -5.08 3.33 -14.63
C GLU A 26 -5.71 3.34 -13.23
N ARG A 27 -7.05 3.23 -13.16
CA ARG A 27 -7.80 3.16 -11.91
C ARG A 27 -7.38 2.00 -11.02
N ALA A 28 -7.09 0.84 -11.61
CA ALA A 28 -6.66 -0.33 -10.85
C ALA A 28 -5.23 -0.18 -10.32
N MET A 29 -4.36 0.51 -11.06
CA MET A 29 -3.02 0.84 -10.58
C MET A 29 -3.06 1.83 -9.42
N LYS A 30 -3.85 2.91 -9.56
CA LYS A 30 -4.08 3.88 -8.48
C LYS A 30 -4.62 3.20 -7.23
N LEU A 31 -5.60 2.29 -7.39
CA LEU A 31 -6.14 1.50 -6.28
C LEU A 31 -5.07 0.61 -5.62
N GLY A 32 -4.27 -0.12 -6.41
CA GLY A 32 -3.19 -0.97 -5.88
C GLY A 32 -2.15 -0.17 -5.09
N ILE A 33 -1.79 1.01 -5.57
CA ILE A 33 -0.87 1.93 -4.88
C ILE A 33 -1.51 2.46 -3.59
N GLN A 34 -2.78 2.86 -3.62
CA GLN A 34 -3.50 3.32 -2.42
C GLN A 34 -3.58 2.25 -1.33
N LEU A 35 -3.89 1.01 -1.70
CA LEU A 35 -3.99 -0.10 -0.75
C LEU A 35 -2.63 -0.37 -0.08
N GLN A 36 -1.54 -0.33 -0.85
CA GLN A 36 -0.19 -0.45 -0.30
C GLN A 36 0.17 0.71 0.64
N LEU A 37 -0.14 1.95 0.27
CA LEU A 37 0.11 3.12 1.11
C LEU A 37 -0.78 3.16 2.37
N ALA A 38 -1.95 2.52 2.33
CA ALA A 38 -2.80 2.31 3.49
C ALA A 38 -2.29 1.18 4.42
N GLY A 39 -1.17 0.54 4.09
CA GLY A 39 -0.53 -0.50 4.90
C GLY A 39 -1.08 -1.91 4.65
N LEU A 40 -1.80 -2.17 3.56
CA LEU A 40 -2.16 -3.55 3.21
C LEU A 40 -0.94 -4.27 2.64
N SER A 41 -0.76 -5.54 3.01
CA SER A 41 0.19 -6.42 2.34
C SER A 41 -0.16 -6.66 0.86
N LEU A 42 0.86 -6.96 0.05
CA LEU A 42 0.67 -7.32 -1.37
C LEU A 42 -0.26 -8.53 -1.54
N ARG A 43 -0.18 -9.51 -0.61
CA ARG A 43 -1.04 -10.70 -0.59
C ARG A 43 -2.50 -10.36 -0.40
N ASN A 44 -2.80 -9.32 0.38
CA ASN A 44 -4.17 -8.83 0.60
C ASN A 44 -4.63 -7.87 -0.50
N THR A 45 -3.69 -7.26 -1.24
CA THR A 45 -3.99 -6.33 -2.34
C THR A 45 -4.38 -7.06 -3.63
N VAL A 46 -3.74 -8.20 -3.93
CA VAL A 46 -4.06 -9.02 -5.11
C VAL A 46 -5.54 -9.42 -5.20
N PRO A 47 -6.17 -10.05 -4.18
CA PRO A 47 -7.57 -10.46 -4.28
C PRO A 47 -8.53 -9.29 -4.44
N VAL A 48 -8.19 -8.10 -3.91
CA VAL A 48 -9.00 -6.88 -4.09
C VAL A 48 -8.97 -6.41 -5.54
N LEU A 49 -7.82 -6.50 -6.22
CA LEU A 49 -7.72 -6.16 -7.63
C LEU A 49 -8.39 -7.22 -8.54
N GLU A 50 -8.33 -8.49 -8.16
CA GLU A 50 -9.02 -9.59 -8.85
C GLU A 50 -10.55 -9.40 -8.82
N GLU A 51 -11.12 -8.99 -7.68
CA GLU A 51 -12.54 -8.64 -7.55
C GLU A 51 -12.95 -7.51 -8.52
N TRP A 52 -12.02 -6.63 -8.85
CA TRP A 52 -12.18 -5.55 -9.83
C TRP A 52 -11.86 -5.99 -11.28
N GLY A 53 -11.67 -7.30 -11.51
CA GLY A 53 -11.39 -7.87 -12.82
C GLY A 53 -9.95 -7.66 -13.31
N VAL A 54 -9.03 -7.32 -12.40
CA VAL A 54 -7.63 -7.05 -12.70
C VAL A 54 -6.73 -8.10 -12.05
N GLU A 55 -6.39 -9.12 -12.83
CA GLU A 55 -5.45 -10.16 -12.40
C GLU A 55 -4.01 -9.68 -12.59
N ARG A 56 -3.30 -9.48 -11.48
CA ARG A 56 -1.90 -9.02 -11.48
C ARG A 56 -1.11 -9.70 -10.37
N SER A 57 0.17 -9.91 -10.66
CA SER A 57 1.08 -10.49 -9.68
C SER A 57 1.38 -9.50 -8.55
N PRO A 58 1.69 -10.00 -7.33
CA PRO A 58 2.23 -9.16 -6.25
C PRO A 58 3.41 -8.28 -6.69
N LYS A 59 4.27 -8.83 -7.56
CA LYS A 59 5.41 -8.09 -8.12
C LYS A 59 4.97 -6.90 -8.99
N ALA A 60 3.94 -7.06 -9.81
CA ALA A 60 3.45 -5.96 -10.64
C ALA A 60 2.94 -4.80 -9.76
N ILE A 61 2.22 -5.11 -8.69
CA ILE A 61 1.73 -4.11 -7.72
C ILE A 61 2.91 -3.40 -7.04
N HIS A 62 3.89 -4.17 -6.57
CA HIS A 62 5.12 -3.62 -6.00
C HIS A 62 5.86 -2.69 -6.99
N ASP A 63 6.01 -3.12 -8.24
CA ASP A 63 6.68 -2.32 -9.27
C ASP A 63 5.90 -1.01 -9.57
N TRP A 64 4.57 -0.98 -9.39
CA TRP A 64 3.79 0.26 -9.51
C TRP A 64 4.07 1.24 -8.37
N VAL A 65 4.09 0.74 -7.13
CA VAL A 65 4.39 1.55 -5.94
C VAL A 65 5.79 2.14 -6.05
N GLN A 66 6.77 1.32 -6.44
CA GLN A 66 8.15 1.77 -6.58
C GLN A 66 8.32 2.82 -7.68
N LYS A 67 7.65 2.64 -8.82
CA LYS A 67 7.76 3.58 -9.95
C LYS A 67 6.96 4.86 -9.77
N ALA A 68 5.91 4.83 -8.95
CA ALA A 68 5.18 6.03 -8.58
C ALA A 68 6.03 6.97 -7.70
N ASP A 69 7.13 6.46 -7.12
CA ASP A 69 8.08 7.21 -6.28
C ASP A 69 7.39 8.10 -5.26
N LEU A 70 6.28 7.59 -4.71
CA LEU A 70 5.46 8.31 -3.74
C LEU A 70 6.17 8.22 -2.40
N GLN A 71 6.93 9.25 -2.08
CA GLN A 71 7.49 9.42 -0.76
C GLN A 71 6.34 9.58 0.25
N PRO A 72 6.44 8.98 1.45
CA PRO A 72 5.53 9.29 2.53
C PRO A 72 5.51 10.80 2.74
N THR A 73 4.34 11.42 2.81
CA THR A 73 4.27 12.86 3.11
C THR A 73 4.86 13.06 4.50
N GLU A 74 6.05 13.67 4.58
CA GLU A 74 6.63 14.08 5.85
C GLU A 74 5.66 15.03 6.56
N GLY A 75 5.50 14.85 7.87
CA GLY A 75 4.75 15.81 8.69
C GLY A 75 3.52 15.26 9.42
N ARG A 76 3.20 13.98 9.33
CA ARG A 76 2.47 13.37 10.44
C ARG A 76 3.45 13.14 11.58
N SER A 77 3.13 13.67 12.76
CA SER A 77 3.74 13.34 14.04
C SER A 77 2.75 12.42 14.78
N PRO A 78 2.69 11.12 14.44
CA PRO A 78 1.73 10.24 15.08
C PRO A 78 2.22 10.00 16.51
N ASN A 79 1.30 10.01 17.48
CA ASN A 79 1.65 9.56 18.84
C ASN A 79 2.07 8.07 18.85
N HIS A 80 1.69 7.32 17.80
CA HIS A 80 1.95 5.90 17.65
C HIS A 80 2.28 5.55 16.19
N VAL A 81 3.39 4.85 15.96
CA VAL A 81 3.80 4.33 14.65
C VAL A 81 4.02 2.82 14.76
N ALA A 82 3.22 2.05 14.04
CA ALA A 82 3.51 0.63 13.82
C ALA A 82 4.57 0.54 12.71
N LEU A 83 5.74 -0.03 13.03
CA LEU A 83 6.90 0.04 12.13
C LEU A 83 6.92 -1.07 11.07
N ASP A 84 6.20 -2.17 11.28
CA ASP A 84 6.17 -3.29 10.34
C ASP A 84 4.97 -4.23 10.60
N GLU A 85 4.41 -4.81 9.53
CA GLU A 85 3.47 -5.95 9.60
C GLU A 85 4.24 -7.28 9.79
N THR A 86 5.56 -7.28 9.54
CA THR A 86 6.40 -8.46 9.69
C THR A 86 6.70 -8.72 11.17
N VAL A 87 6.09 -9.79 11.69
CA VAL A 87 6.45 -10.35 13.00
C VAL A 87 7.94 -10.64 13.04
N ILE A 88 8.65 -9.98 13.95
CA ILE A 88 10.05 -10.32 14.24
C ILE A 88 10.07 -11.50 15.20
N ARG A 89 11.01 -12.42 14.98
CA ARG A 89 11.17 -13.61 15.82
C ARG A 89 12.48 -13.52 16.61
N ILE A 90 12.38 -13.51 17.93
CA ILE A 90 13.50 -13.53 18.86
C ILE A 90 13.28 -14.72 19.80
N ASP A 91 14.25 -15.61 19.93
CA ASP A 91 14.18 -16.81 20.77
C ASP A 91 12.87 -17.62 20.59
N ASP A 92 12.50 -17.85 19.32
CA ASP A 92 11.28 -18.54 18.90
C ASP A 92 9.95 -17.87 19.33
N GLN A 93 10.01 -16.65 19.86
CA GLN A 93 8.85 -15.84 20.21
C GLN A 93 8.58 -14.77 19.16
N GLN A 94 7.29 -14.53 18.88
CA GLN A 94 6.80 -13.58 17.91
C GLN A 94 6.54 -12.22 18.57
N PHE A 95 7.16 -11.16 18.06
CA PHE A 95 7.00 -9.80 18.55
C PHE A 95 6.54 -8.86 17.43
N TRP A 96 5.78 -7.85 17.83
CA TRP A 96 5.40 -6.72 16.98
C TRP A 96 6.23 -5.51 17.38
N LEU A 97 6.86 -4.85 16.41
CA LEU A 97 7.66 -3.66 16.67
C LEU A 97 6.74 -2.44 16.75
N TYR A 98 6.73 -1.80 17.92
CA TYR A 98 5.87 -0.66 18.21
C TYR A 98 6.71 0.55 18.62
N ALA A 99 6.54 1.68 17.93
CA ALA A 99 7.14 2.95 18.33
C ALA A 99 6.08 3.85 18.96
N ALA A 100 6.36 4.32 20.17
CA ALA A 100 5.63 5.38 20.86
C ALA A 100 6.58 6.55 21.14
N ALA A 101 6.07 7.76 21.04
CA ALA A 101 6.76 9.00 21.41
C ALA A 101 6.26 9.50 22.78
#